data_AF-A0A3D2XFK9-F1
#
_entry.id   AF-A0A3D2XFK9-F1
#
_cell.length_a   1.000
_cell.length_b   1.000
_cell.length_c   1.000
_cell.angle_alpha   90.00
_cell.angle_beta   90.00
_cell.angle_gamma   90.00
#
_symmetry.space_group_name_H-M   'P 1'
#
loop_
_entity.id
_entity.type
_entity.pdbx_description
1 polymer ?
#
loop_
_entity_poly.entity_id
_entity_poly.type
_entity_poly.pdbx_seq_one_letter_code
_entity_poly.pdbx_strand_id
1 'polypeptide(L)'
;QHCHKTQSRFGIFDVTQSNAQSAMDDITQFREAIGTNFLNYGAAYYPWLKTSIVQASELDFMNLDASVDLGTILPEDAAKQVVTNMKALSPQDLAASRTNVHQSLKASSSTYVHILEEIRSRLNLLPPSAAMAGLYTLVDSSRGVWKAPANVSVNMVNAPSVNVSHEQQQKMNVDVIAGKSINVIRPFPGIGTLVWGARTLDGNSQDWRYINVRRTLIMIEQSLKLATRAYVFEPNDAGTWVTITSMMNNFLYNLWKQGALAGAAPEQAYDVQLGLGATMTPNDILDGIMRITVKVAIVRPAEFIVITFQQQQQQS
;
A
#
# COMPACT_ATOMS: atom_id res chain seq x y z
N GLN A 1 -15.78 -2.92 -5.46
CA GLN A 1 -16.65 -3.88 -6.17
C GLN A 1 -15.86 -4.97 -6.90
N HIS A 2 -14.97 -4.64 -7.84
CA HIS A 2 -14.16 -5.64 -8.58
C HIS A 2 -13.39 -6.62 -7.68
N CYS A 3 -12.71 -6.12 -6.64
CA CYS A 3 -11.98 -6.96 -5.70
C CYS A 3 -12.88 -7.94 -4.94
N HIS A 4 -14.11 -7.55 -4.61
CA HIS A 4 -15.08 -8.45 -3.98
C HIS A 4 -15.58 -9.53 -4.94
N LYS A 5 -15.89 -9.17 -6.19
CA LYS A 5 -16.36 -10.14 -7.19
C LYS A 5 -15.29 -11.19 -7.50
N THR A 6 -14.02 -10.77 -7.57
CA THR A 6 -12.92 -11.67 -7.91
C THR A 6 -12.35 -12.43 -6.72
N GLN A 7 -12.49 -11.87 -5.50
CA GLN A 7 -11.94 -12.38 -4.24
C GLN A 7 -10.42 -12.64 -4.24
N SER A 8 -9.71 -12.22 -5.29
CA SER A 8 -8.29 -12.49 -5.52
C SER A 8 -7.42 -11.23 -5.56
N ARG A 9 -8.02 -10.06 -5.31
CA ARG A 9 -7.38 -8.75 -5.46
C ARG A 9 -7.57 -7.90 -4.22
N PHE A 10 -6.62 -7.01 -3.96
CA PHE A 10 -6.66 -6.03 -2.87
C PHE A 10 -6.27 -4.65 -3.42
N GLY A 11 -7.08 -3.63 -3.14
CA GLY A 11 -6.86 -2.26 -3.60
C GLY A 11 -5.98 -1.47 -2.63
N ILE A 12 -5.03 -0.71 -3.18
CA ILE A 12 -4.22 0.27 -2.44
C ILE A 12 -4.59 1.64 -3.00
N PHE A 13 -5.07 2.53 -2.13
CA PHE A 13 -5.61 3.82 -2.52
C PHE A 13 -4.87 4.95 -1.84
N ASP A 14 -4.83 6.09 -2.53
CA ASP A 14 -4.28 7.33 -2.01
C ASP A 14 -5.43 8.26 -1.66
N VAL A 15 -5.33 8.88 -0.49
CA VAL A 15 -6.18 10.03 -0.17
C VAL A 15 -5.64 11.21 -0.95
N THR A 16 -6.49 11.82 -1.76
CA THR A 16 -6.15 13.02 -2.53
C THR A 16 -5.84 14.18 -1.58
N GLN A 17 -4.82 14.96 -1.90
CA GLN A 17 -4.48 16.16 -1.15
C GLN A 17 -4.87 17.40 -1.93
N SER A 18 -5.58 18.31 -1.28
CA SER A 18 -5.82 19.63 -1.84
C SER A 18 -4.94 20.68 -1.16
N ASN A 19 -4.34 21.58 -1.94
CA ASN A 19 -3.44 22.61 -1.41
C ASN A 19 -4.17 23.67 -0.55
N ALA A 20 -5.51 23.65 -0.52
CA ALA A 20 -6.33 24.68 0.11
C ALA A 20 -7.09 24.21 1.35
N GLN A 21 -7.06 22.91 1.68
CA GLN A 21 -7.86 22.35 2.77
C GLN A 21 -6.98 21.75 3.88
N SER A 22 -7.58 21.56 5.05
CA SER A 22 -6.88 20.91 6.15
C SER A 22 -6.74 19.41 5.91
N ALA A 23 -5.80 18.78 6.62
CA ALA A 23 -5.63 17.33 6.56
C ALA A 23 -6.91 16.56 6.90
N MET A 24 -7.76 17.09 7.78
CA MET A 24 -9.02 16.43 8.14
C MET A 24 -10.10 16.59 7.08
N ASP A 25 -10.05 17.66 6.29
CA ASP A 25 -10.97 17.88 5.17
C ASP A 25 -10.67 16.90 4.03
N ASP A 26 -9.39 16.72 3.67
CA ASP A 26 -8.96 15.71 2.68
C ASP A 26 -9.49 14.31 3.07
N ILE A 27 -9.37 13.97 4.36
CA ILE A 27 -9.82 12.69 4.93
C ILE A 27 -11.34 12.56 4.86
N THR A 28 -12.07 13.62 5.20
CA THR A 28 -13.54 13.64 5.20
C THR A 28 -14.05 13.51 3.76
N GLN A 29 -13.51 14.31 2.84
CA GLN A 29 -13.84 14.27 1.42
C GLN A 29 -13.61 12.88 0.83
N PHE A 30 -12.46 12.25 1.12
CA PHE A 30 -12.20 10.89 0.67
C PHE A 30 -13.21 9.88 1.23
N ARG A 31 -13.54 9.97 2.52
CA ARG A 31 -14.51 9.08 3.17
C ARG A 31 -15.91 9.24 2.56
N GLU A 32 -16.34 10.46 2.25
CA GLU A 32 -17.64 10.73 1.62
C GLU A 32 -17.68 10.28 0.15
N ALA A 33 -16.55 10.36 -0.56
CA ALA A 33 -16.46 9.99 -1.96
C ALA A 33 -16.47 8.47 -2.21
N ILE A 34 -16.11 7.65 -1.22
CA ILE A 34 -16.12 6.19 -1.36
C ILE A 34 -17.43 5.56 -0.85
N GLY A 35 -17.88 4.49 -1.49
CA GLY A 35 -19.05 3.72 -1.04
C GLY A 35 -18.85 3.03 0.32
N THR A 36 -19.85 2.25 0.75
CA THR A 36 -19.83 1.53 2.04
C THR A 36 -19.66 0.01 1.89
N ASN A 37 -19.78 -0.51 0.67
CA ASN A 37 -19.71 -1.94 0.40
C ASN A 37 -18.29 -2.41 0.12
N PHE A 38 -17.94 -3.59 0.64
CA PHE A 38 -16.72 -4.32 0.32
C PHE A 38 -15.40 -3.59 0.66
N LEU A 39 -15.45 -2.76 1.70
CA LEU A 39 -14.33 -1.96 2.19
C LEU A 39 -13.16 -2.81 2.68
N ASN A 40 -13.43 -4.06 3.06
CA ASN A 40 -12.42 -5.01 3.49
C ASN A 40 -11.39 -5.39 2.42
N TYR A 41 -11.65 -5.11 1.13
CA TYR A 41 -10.71 -5.38 0.03
C TYR A 41 -9.85 -4.19 -0.36
N GLY A 42 -9.80 -3.13 0.45
CA GLY A 42 -9.02 -1.94 0.16
C GLY A 42 -8.32 -1.40 1.39
N ALA A 43 -7.24 -0.64 1.18
CA ALA A 43 -6.64 0.22 2.20
C ALA A 43 -6.30 1.57 1.58
N ALA A 44 -6.52 2.65 2.34
CA ALA A 44 -6.13 3.99 1.94
C ALA A 44 -4.95 4.50 2.77
N TYR A 45 -4.11 5.32 2.15
CA TYR A 45 -2.91 5.89 2.74
C TYR A 45 -2.89 7.41 2.60
N TYR A 46 -2.43 8.08 3.65
CA TYR A 46 -2.23 9.52 3.73
C TYR A 46 -0.98 9.80 4.57
N PRO A 47 -0.22 10.89 4.34
CA PRO A 47 -0.30 11.85 3.24
C PRO A 47 0.49 11.41 2.00
N TRP A 48 0.54 12.25 0.97
CA TRP A 48 1.53 12.12 -0.11
C TRP A 48 2.95 12.34 0.45
N LEU A 49 3.95 11.89 -0.30
CA LEU A 49 5.33 11.79 0.16
C LEU A 49 6.22 12.71 -0.67
N LYS A 50 7.05 13.50 0.00
CA LYS A 50 8.15 14.24 -0.62
C LYS A 50 9.31 13.29 -0.79
N THR A 51 9.64 12.97 -2.03
CA THR A 51 10.65 11.98 -2.40
C THR A 51 11.93 12.61 -2.92
N SER A 52 12.92 11.78 -3.22
CA SER A 52 14.18 12.16 -3.87
C SER A 52 14.42 11.37 -5.16
N ILE A 53 13.34 11.06 -5.89
CA ILE A 53 13.41 10.21 -7.09
C ILE A 53 13.98 11.01 -8.27
N VAL A 54 13.43 12.19 -8.54
CA VAL A 54 13.89 13.08 -9.63
C VAL A 54 15.05 13.93 -9.11
N GLN A 55 16.23 13.73 -9.70
CA GLN A 55 17.44 14.45 -9.37
C GLN A 55 17.51 15.81 -10.06
N ALA A 56 18.33 16.72 -9.52
CA ALA A 56 18.52 18.05 -10.10
C ALA A 56 19.08 18.01 -11.53
N SER A 57 19.89 17.00 -11.83
CA SER A 57 20.53 16.80 -13.14
C SER A 57 19.58 16.30 -14.22
N GLU A 58 18.39 15.84 -13.86
CA GLU A 58 17.39 15.32 -14.80
C GLU A 58 16.48 16.44 -15.36
N LEU A 59 16.62 17.66 -14.83
CA LEU A 59 15.79 18.81 -15.19
C LEU A 59 16.62 19.94 -15.79
N ASP A 60 16.21 20.37 -16.98
CA ASP A 60 16.71 21.55 -17.65
C ASP A 60 15.61 22.21 -18.50
N PHE A 61 16.00 23.17 -19.34
CA PHE A 61 15.07 23.95 -20.14
C PHE A 61 14.34 23.11 -21.20
N MET A 62 14.86 21.93 -21.58
CA MET A 62 14.20 21.04 -22.53
C MET A 62 13.04 20.25 -21.91
N ASN A 63 12.94 20.23 -20.57
CA ASN A 63 11.79 19.64 -19.88
C ASN A 63 10.58 20.58 -19.83
N LEU A 64 10.75 21.84 -20.25
CA LEU A 64 9.67 22.82 -20.30
C LEU A 64 8.82 22.60 -21.55
N ASP A 65 7.51 22.85 -21.42
CA ASP A 65 6.60 22.81 -22.56
C ASP A 65 6.98 23.88 -23.60
N ALA A 66 6.74 23.60 -24.88
CA ALA A 66 7.09 24.50 -25.98
C ALA A 66 6.37 25.87 -25.90
N SER A 67 5.26 25.96 -25.19
CA SER A 67 4.55 27.22 -24.93
C SER A 67 5.25 28.14 -23.91
N VAL A 68 6.24 27.63 -23.16
CA VAL A 68 6.96 28.40 -22.13
C VAL A 68 8.06 29.24 -22.78
N ASP A 69 7.86 30.56 -22.87
CA ASP A 69 8.90 31.48 -23.35
C ASP A 69 9.77 32.00 -22.20
N LEU A 70 10.96 31.39 -22.03
CA LEU A 70 11.97 31.82 -21.07
C LEU A 70 12.39 33.29 -21.24
N GLY A 71 12.34 33.86 -22.45
CA GLY A 71 12.70 35.27 -22.67
C GLY A 71 11.72 36.25 -22.02
N THR A 72 10.49 35.79 -21.75
CA THR A 72 9.45 36.60 -21.07
C THR A 72 9.42 36.35 -19.56
N ILE A 73 9.71 35.12 -19.13
CA ILE A 73 9.59 34.69 -17.74
C ILE A 73 10.85 35.05 -16.94
N LEU A 74 12.03 35.03 -17.57
CA LEU A 74 13.29 35.35 -16.90
C LEU A 74 13.50 36.87 -16.89
N PRO A 75 13.47 37.53 -15.72
CA PRO A 75 13.61 38.99 -15.63
C PRO A 75 15.04 39.46 -15.93
N GLU A 76 16.05 38.62 -15.70
CA GLU A 76 17.46 38.98 -15.77
C GLU A 76 17.94 39.16 -17.22
N ASP A 77 18.51 40.33 -17.55
CA ASP A 77 18.91 40.65 -18.93
C ASP A 77 20.01 39.73 -19.48
N ALA A 78 20.94 39.31 -18.62
CA ALA A 78 21.95 38.30 -18.97
C ALA A 78 21.30 36.99 -19.42
N ALA A 79 20.22 36.57 -18.77
CA ALA A 79 19.49 35.36 -19.13
C ALA A 79 18.71 35.54 -20.43
N LYS A 80 18.11 36.71 -20.68
CA LYS A 80 17.46 37.03 -21.97
C LYS A 80 18.44 36.96 -23.14
N GLN A 81 19.69 37.38 -22.94
CA GLN A 81 20.73 37.23 -23.96
C GLN A 81 21.05 35.76 -24.22
N VAL A 82 21.17 34.94 -23.18
CA VAL A 82 21.36 33.48 -23.31
C VAL A 82 20.19 32.85 -24.08
N VAL A 83 18.94 33.23 -23.77
CA VAL A 83 17.74 32.75 -24.48
C VAL A 83 17.74 33.18 -25.95
N THR A 84 18.13 34.42 -26.26
CA THR A 84 18.24 34.89 -27.65
C THR A 84 19.26 34.07 -28.44
N ASN A 85 20.43 33.83 -27.86
CA ASN A 85 21.47 33.01 -28.48
C ASN A 85 21.00 31.56 -28.66
N MET A 86 20.29 31.02 -27.68
CA MET A 86 19.69 29.68 -27.74
C MET A 86 18.67 29.56 -28.87
N LYS A 87 17.77 30.55 -29.03
CA LYS A 87 16.74 30.56 -30.09
C LYS A 87 17.32 30.69 -31.50
N ALA A 88 18.55 31.20 -31.63
CA ALA A 88 19.25 31.29 -32.92
C ALA A 88 19.93 29.97 -33.34
N LEU A 89 20.04 28.98 -32.44
CA LEU A 89 20.65 27.68 -32.76
C LEU A 89 19.69 26.81 -33.58
N SER A 90 20.25 26.00 -34.48
CA SER A 90 19.50 24.91 -35.10
C SER A 90 19.10 23.86 -34.06
N PRO A 91 18.07 23.03 -34.30
CA PRO A 91 17.70 21.96 -33.35
C PRO A 91 18.85 20.99 -33.03
N GLN A 92 19.72 20.73 -34.02
CA GLN A 92 20.87 19.84 -33.85
C GLN A 92 21.97 20.48 -32.98
N ASP A 93 22.25 21.77 -33.20
CA ASP A 93 23.24 22.52 -32.42
C ASP A 93 22.75 22.77 -30.98
N LEU A 94 21.45 22.98 -30.80
CA LEU A 94 20.83 23.12 -29.49
C LEU A 94 20.95 21.83 -28.68
N ALA A 95 20.69 20.68 -29.30
CA ALA A 95 20.86 19.38 -28.66
C ALA A 95 22.33 19.14 -28.26
N ALA A 96 23.30 19.49 -29.12
CA ALA A 96 24.72 19.38 -28.83
C ALA A 96 25.18 20.35 -27.73
N SER A 97 24.55 21.53 -27.63
CA SER A 97 24.90 22.59 -26.67
C SER A 97 24.05 22.57 -25.40
N ARG A 98 23.16 21.59 -25.22
CA ARG A 98 22.18 21.50 -24.14
C ARG A 98 22.77 21.79 -22.77
N THR A 99 23.84 21.09 -22.40
CA THR A 99 24.50 21.26 -21.10
C THR A 99 25.04 22.66 -20.92
N ASN A 100 25.68 23.23 -21.95
CA ASN A 100 26.29 24.56 -21.89
C ASN A 100 25.23 25.66 -21.76
N VAL A 101 24.13 25.56 -22.52
CA VAL A 101 22.98 26.46 -22.42
C VAL A 101 22.36 26.38 -21.03
N HIS A 102 22.13 25.18 -20.52
CA HIS A 102 21.59 24.98 -19.18
C HIS A 102 22.48 25.61 -18.09
N GLN A 103 23.79 25.38 -18.12
CA GLN A 103 24.71 26.00 -17.15
C GLN A 103 24.74 27.52 -17.28
N SER A 104 24.69 28.04 -18.51
CA SER A 104 24.64 29.49 -18.75
C SER A 104 23.35 30.11 -18.19
N LEU A 105 22.20 29.45 -18.35
CA LEU A 105 20.93 29.88 -17.76
C LEU A 105 20.96 29.84 -16.24
N LYS A 106 21.53 28.79 -15.63
CA LYS A 106 21.69 28.70 -14.15
C LYS A 106 22.59 29.80 -13.60
N ALA A 107 23.68 30.12 -14.30
CA ALA A 107 24.61 31.16 -13.88
C ALA A 107 24.04 32.58 -14.07
N SER A 108 23.16 32.77 -15.05
CA SER A 108 22.62 34.08 -15.42
C SER A 108 21.25 34.41 -14.82
N SER A 109 20.51 33.43 -14.29
CA SER A 109 19.17 33.63 -13.72
C SER A 109 18.94 32.81 -12.45
N SER A 110 18.72 33.51 -11.34
CA SER A 110 18.22 32.90 -10.10
C SER A 110 16.77 32.42 -10.26
N THR A 111 15.99 33.14 -11.07
CA THR A 111 14.60 32.80 -11.38
C THR A 111 14.52 31.44 -12.07
N TYR A 112 15.42 31.17 -13.03
CA TYR A 112 15.52 29.87 -13.71
C TYR A 112 15.81 28.74 -12.72
N VAL A 113 16.74 28.95 -11.78
CA VAL A 113 17.05 27.96 -10.73
C VAL A 113 15.83 27.69 -9.86
N HIS A 114 15.14 28.72 -9.37
CA HIS A 114 13.93 28.54 -8.55
C HIS A 114 12.80 27.84 -9.32
N ILE A 115 12.60 28.13 -10.61
CA ILE A 115 11.61 27.46 -11.45
C ILE A 115 11.91 25.95 -11.52
N LEU A 116 13.17 25.58 -11.80
CA LEU A 116 13.55 24.17 -11.88
C LEU A 116 13.43 23.47 -10.51
N GLU A 117 13.77 24.16 -9.42
CA GLU A 117 13.62 23.61 -8.07
C GLU A 117 12.15 23.38 -7.70
N GLU A 118 11.25 24.29 -8.07
CA GLU A 118 9.81 24.14 -7.85
C GLU A 118 9.23 23.02 -8.71
N ILE A 119 9.63 22.91 -9.98
CA ILE A 119 9.27 21.78 -10.85
C ILE A 119 9.73 20.47 -10.20
N ARG A 120 10.99 20.41 -9.77
CA ARG A 120 11.55 19.23 -9.08
C ARG A 120 10.79 18.88 -7.81
N SER A 121 10.41 19.89 -7.02
CA SER A 121 9.63 19.73 -5.79
C SER A 121 8.27 19.09 -6.08
N ARG A 122 7.57 19.57 -7.12
CA ARG A 122 6.28 19.02 -7.55
C ARG A 122 6.39 17.62 -8.12
N LEU A 123 7.38 17.34 -8.95
CA LEU A 123 7.62 16.00 -9.51
C LEU A 123 7.95 14.97 -8.43
N ASN A 124 8.60 15.41 -7.35
CA ASN A 124 8.93 14.54 -6.22
C ASN A 124 7.83 14.45 -5.16
N LEU A 125 6.70 15.15 -5.31
CA LEU A 125 5.53 14.99 -4.45
C LEU A 125 4.65 13.87 -5.01
N LEU A 126 4.79 12.67 -4.45
CA LEU A 126 4.19 11.46 -5.02
C LEU A 126 3.16 10.82 -4.09
N PRO A 127 2.08 10.24 -4.65
CA PRO A 127 1.15 9.44 -3.87
C PRO A 127 1.81 8.17 -3.30
N PRO A 128 1.41 7.71 -2.10
CA PRO A 128 2.09 6.61 -1.41
C PRO A 128 1.78 5.21 -1.95
N SER A 129 0.72 5.01 -2.75
CA SER A 129 0.25 3.68 -3.17
C SER A 129 1.32 2.82 -3.86
N ALA A 130 2.12 3.42 -4.73
CA ALA A 130 3.23 2.73 -5.41
C ALA A 130 4.30 2.27 -4.41
N ALA A 131 4.69 3.14 -3.47
CA ALA A 131 5.62 2.79 -2.41
C ALA A 131 5.05 1.69 -1.49
N MET A 132 3.74 1.76 -1.18
CA MET A 132 3.06 0.74 -0.38
C MET A 132 2.97 -0.61 -1.07
N ALA A 133 2.77 -0.66 -2.38
CA ALA A 133 2.82 -1.91 -3.14
C ALA A 133 4.20 -2.58 -3.05
N GLY A 134 5.27 -1.79 -3.14
CA GLY A 134 6.64 -2.26 -2.91
C GLY A 134 6.86 -2.76 -1.48
N LEU A 135 6.38 -2.01 -0.48
CA LEU A 135 6.49 -2.39 0.93
C LEU A 135 5.71 -3.66 1.27
N TYR A 136 4.53 -3.85 0.69
CA TYR A 136 3.78 -5.10 0.83
C TYR A 136 4.61 -6.29 0.33
N THR A 137 5.20 -6.16 -0.86
CA THR A 137 6.05 -7.20 -1.45
C THR A 137 7.28 -7.49 -0.58
N LEU A 138 7.91 -6.45 -0.05
CA LEU A 138 9.05 -6.56 0.87
C LEU A 138 8.67 -7.29 2.17
N VAL A 139 7.56 -6.90 2.79
CA VAL A 139 7.11 -7.51 4.05
C VAL A 139 6.69 -8.96 3.82
N ASP A 140 5.95 -9.23 2.76
CA ASP A 140 5.47 -10.57 2.45
C ASP A 140 6.63 -11.55 2.19
N SER A 141 7.65 -11.12 1.44
CA SER A 141 8.81 -11.95 1.11
C SER A 141 9.75 -12.17 2.30
N SER A 142 9.86 -11.21 3.21
CA SER A 142 10.77 -11.29 4.36
C SER A 142 10.13 -11.89 5.61
N ARG A 143 8.82 -11.72 5.81
CA ARG A 143 8.11 -12.05 7.07
C ARG A 143 6.77 -12.75 6.89
N GLY A 144 6.35 -12.98 5.65
CA GLY A 144 5.07 -13.60 5.31
C GLY A 144 3.90 -12.61 5.28
N VAL A 145 2.88 -12.96 4.49
CA VAL A 145 1.68 -12.13 4.23
C VAL A 145 0.87 -11.84 5.52
N TRP A 146 1.00 -12.70 6.53
CA TRP A 146 0.37 -12.56 7.84
C TRP A 146 0.99 -11.46 8.71
N LYS A 147 2.16 -10.92 8.33
CA LYS A 147 2.71 -9.74 9.00
C LYS A 147 2.05 -8.46 8.50
N ALA A 148 1.53 -7.64 9.42
CA ALA A 148 1.04 -6.30 9.12
C ALA A 148 2.11 -5.44 8.42
N PRO A 149 1.80 -4.79 7.28
CA PRO A 149 2.73 -3.92 6.55
C PRO A 149 2.80 -2.51 7.17
N ALA A 150 2.97 -2.46 8.49
CA ALA A 150 3.11 -1.24 9.29
C ALA A 150 4.31 -1.37 10.24
N ASN A 151 4.75 -0.23 10.76
CA ASN A 151 6.03 -0.05 11.44
C ASN A 151 7.21 -0.43 10.51
N VAL A 152 7.17 0.10 9.28
CA VAL A 152 8.20 -0.12 8.25
C VAL A 152 8.59 1.23 7.66
N SER A 153 9.88 1.47 7.51
CA SER A 153 10.42 2.70 6.93
C SER A 153 10.17 2.76 5.43
N VAL A 154 9.87 3.96 4.93
CA VAL A 154 9.71 4.21 3.49
C VAL A 154 11.02 4.76 2.92
N ASN A 155 11.66 4.00 2.03
CA ASN A 155 12.92 4.39 1.41
C ASN A 155 12.73 5.50 0.35
N MET A 156 13.76 6.32 0.13
CA MET A 156 13.75 7.45 -0.83
C MET A 156 12.64 8.48 -0.57
N VAL A 157 12.19 8.57 0.68
CA VAL A 157 11.23 9.56 1.17
C VAL A 157 11.94 10.48 2.15
N ASN A 158 11.93 11.77 1.85
CA ASN A 158 12.51 12.79 2.70
C ASN A 158 11.56 13.12 3.85
N ALA A 159 10.27 13.30 3.54
CA ALA A 159 9.24 13.61 4.52
C ALA A 159 7.84 13.35 3.96
N PRO A 160 6.84 13.15 4.83
CA PRO A 160 5.44 13.30 4.46
C PRO A 160 5.15 14.75 4.04
N SER A 161 4.20 14.95 3.11
CA SER A 161 3.81 16.30 2.68
C SER A 161 3.09 17.08 3.78
N VAL A 162 2.41 16.36 4.67
CA VAL A 162 1.68 16.89 5.83
C VAL A 162 2.10 16.13 7.08
N ASN A 163 2.48 16.85 8.14
CA ASN A 163 2.76 16.23 9.42
C ASN A 163 1.46 15.95 10.16
N VAL A 164 1.17 14.67 10.40
CA VAL A 164 -0.02 14.22 11.12
C VAL A 164 0.33 13.97 12.60
N SER A 165 -0.38 14.65 13.50
CA SER A 165 -0.23 14.46 14.95
C SER A 165 -0.83 13.13 15.43
N HIS A 166 -0.55 12.74 16.67
CA HIS A 166 -1.15 11.53 17.25
C HIS A 166 -2.68 11.64 17.35
N GLU A 167 -3.18 12.81 17.77
CA GLU A 167 -4.60 13.11 17.94
C GLU A 167 -5.33 13.13 16.59
N GLN A 168 -4.70 13.69 15.55
CA GLN A 168 -5.23 13.67 14.19
C GLN A 168 -5.29 12.24 13.65
N GLN A 169 -4.21 11.46 13.83
CA GLN A 169 -4.17 10.06 13.42
C GLN A 169 -5.28 9.24 14.09
N GLN A 170 -5.56 9.46 15.37
CA GLN A 170 -6.63 8.75 16.08
C GLN A 170 -7.99 8.92 15.39
N LYS A 171 -8.27 10.10 14.83
CA LYS A 171 -9.50 10.39 14.07
C LYS A 171 -9.48 9.78 12.65
N MET A 172 -8.29 9.60 12.06
CA MET A 172 -8.11 8.93 10.76
C MET A 172 -8.25 7.41 10.88
N ASN A 173 -7.93 6.87 12.05
CA ASN A 173 -7.89 5.45 12.36
C ASN A 173 -9.26 4.76 12.26
N VAL A 174 -10.35 5.37 12.73
CA VAL A 174 -11.74 4.92 12.50
C VAL A 174 -12.62 6.16 12.49
N ASP A 175 -13.44 6.30 11.45
CA ASP A 175 -14.53 7.28 11.44
C ASP A 175 -15.65 6.85 12.39
N VAL A 176 -16.08 7.74 13.29
CA VAL A 176 -17.12 7.42 14.28
C VAL A 176 -18.50 7.17 13.66
N ILE A 177 -18.75 7.62 12.43
CA ILE A 177 -20.03 7.48 11.73
C ILE A 177 -19.92 6.39 10.63
N ALA A 178 -18.98 6.57 9.71
CA ALA A 178 -18.85 5.72 8.53
C ALA A 178 -18.02 4.45 8.77
N GLY A 179 -17.29 4.36 9.89
CA GLY A 179 -16.43 3.22 10.22
C GLY A 179 -15.21 3.04 9.32
N LYS A 180 -14.89 4.04 8.50
CA LYS A 180 -13.82 4.00 7.49
C LYS A 180 -12.47 4.35 8.10
N SER A 181 -11.44 3.55 7.80
CA SER A 181 -10.06 3.80 8.27
C SER A 181 -9.15 4.30 7.15
N ILE A 182 -8.18 5.13 7.54
CA ILE A 182 -7.09 5.59 6.68
C ILE A 182 -5.77 5.38 7.43
N ASN A 183 -4.80 4.82 6.75
CA ASN A 183 -3.48 4.53 7.32
C ASN A 183 -2.57 5.73 7.13
N VAL A 184 -1.90 6.12 8.22
CA VAL A 184 -1.04 7.30 8.23
C VAL A 184 0.42 6.91 7.99
N ILE A 185 1.13 7.69 7.17
CA ILE A 185 2.58 7.68 7.06
C ILE A 185 3.10 8.94 7.76
N ARG A 186 3.97 8.79 8.76
CA ARG A 186 4.40 9.91 9.60
C ARG A 186 5.87 9.80 10.03
N PRO A 187 6.53 10.93 10.34
CA PRO A 187 7.91 10.90 10.80
C PRO A 187 7.99 10.59 12.29
N PHE A 188 9.04 9.89 12.67
CA PHE A 188 9.41 9.60 14.05
C PHE A 188 10.84 10.08 14.30
N PRO A 189 11.08 10.93 15.31
CA PRO A 189 12.43 11.38 15.67
C PRO A 189 13.36 10.19 15.90
N GLY A 190 14.53 10.19 15.25
CA GLY A 190 15.54 9.14 15.36
C GLY A 190 15.27 7.86 14.55
N ILE A 191 14.07 7.68 13.97
CA ILE A 191 13.73 6.49 13.16
C ILE A 191 13.48 6.85 11.69
N GLY A 192 12.91 8.02 11.43
CA GLY A 192 12.54 8.48 10.08
C GLY A 192 11.06 8.32 9.77
N THR A 193 10.71 8.24 8.49
CA THR A 193 9.31 8.17 8.02
C THR A 193 8.82 6.73 7.99
N LEU A 194 7.79 6.42 8.78
CA LEU A 194 7.23 5.08 8.90
C LEU A 194 5.79 5.02 8.39
N VAL A 195 5.43 3.88 7.81
CA VAL A 195 4.02 3.48 7.65
C VAL A 195 3.47 3.11 9.03
N TRP A 196 2.43 3.82 9.48
CA TRP A 196 1.94 3.74 10.85
C TRP A 196 0.46 3.36 10.94
N GLY A 197 -0.01 2.50 10.02
CA GLY A 197 -1.35 1.92 10.05
C GLY A 197 -1.42 0.65 9.19
N ALA A 198 -2.26 -0.31 9.61
CA ALA A 198 -2.47 -1.57 8.91
C ALA A 198 -3.96 -1.95 8.77
N ARG A 199 -4.85 -0.96 8.75
CA ARG A 199 -6.29 -1.15 8.64
C ARG A 199 -6.76 -1.17 7.18
N THR A 200 -7.72 -2.03 6.87
CA THR A 200 -8.48 -1.94 5.62
C THR A 200 -9.40 -0.72 5.69
N LEU A 201 -10.11 -0.40 4.62
CA LEU A 201 -11.14 0.64 4.67
C LEU A 201 -12.31 0.25 5.60
N ASP A 202 -12.44 -1.01 5.98
CA ASP A 202 -13.47 -1.53 6.89
C ASP A 202 -12.98 -1.52 8.36
N GLY A 203 -12.78 -0.32 8.89
CA GLY A 203 -12.18 -0.10 10.21
C GLY A 203 -12.98 -0.66 11.38
N ASN A 204 -14.30 -0.63 11.26
CA ASN A 204 -15.22 -1.08 12.31
C ASN A 204 -15.42 -2.60 12.34
N SER A 205 -15.08 -3.31 11.26
CA SER A 205 -15.20 -4.77 11.24
C SER A 205 -14.36 -5.41 12.33
N GLN A 206 -14.90 -6.43 13.00
CA GLN A 206 -14.10 -7.26 13.90
C GLN A 206 -13.34 -8.35 13.15
N ASP A 207 -13.77 -8.72 11.95
CA ASP A 207 -13.17 -9.81 11.17
C ASP A 207 -12.16 -9.28 10.15
N TRP A 208 -12.46 -8.14 9.52
CA TRP A 208 -11.74 -7.65 8.36
C TRP A 208 -11.03 -6.31 8.57
N ARG A 209 -10.86 -5.89 9.82
CA ARG A 209 -10.18 -4.64 10.16
C ARG A 209 -8.79 -4.52 9.55
N TYR A 210 -8.04 -5.62 9.49
CA TYR A 210 -6.60 -5.58 9.24
C TYR A 210 -6.21 -6.08 7.85
N ILE A 211 -5.25 -5.38 7.24
CA ILE A 211 -4.73 -5.63 5.89
C ILE A 211 -4.10 -7.02 5.82
N ASN A 212 -3.25 -7.38 6.77
CA ASN A 212 -2.59 -8.69 6.79
C ASN A 212 -3.59 -9.83 6.93
N VAL A 213 -4.66 -9.65 7.72
CA VAL A 213 -5.71 -10.67 7.86
C VAL A 213 -6.42 -10.91 6.54
N ARG A 214 -6.88 -9.84 5.87
CA ARG A 214 -7.54 -9.96 4.55
C ARG A 214 -6.59 -10.57 3.51
N ARG A 215 -5.37 -10.06 3.40
CA ARG A 215 -4.40 -10.51 2.38
C ARG A 215 -3.95 -11.95 2.60
N THR A 216 -3.79 -12.38 3.85
CA THR A 216 -3.46 -13.78 4.19
C THR A 216 -4.56 -14.72 3.76
N LEU A 217 -5.83 -14.36 4.02
CA LEU A 217 -6.94 -15.18 3.57
C LEU A 217 -7.02 -15.27 2.05
N ILE A 218 -6.83 -14.15 1.34
CA ILE A 218 -6.77 -14.13 -0.13
C ILE A 218 -5.66 -15.08 -0.62
N MET A 219 -4.46 -14.99 -0.04
CA MET A 219 -3.33 -15.86 -0.40
C MET A 219 -3.68 -17.34 -0.20
N ILE A 220 -4.20 -17.73 0.97
CA ILE A 220 -4.60 -19.11 1.27
C ILE A 220 -5.65 -19.59 0.26
N GLU A 221 -6.70 -18.80 0.05
CA GLU A 221 -7.80 -19.14 -0.86
C GLU A 221 -7.30 -19.35 -2.30
N GLN A 222 -6.44 -18.45 -2.81
CA GLN A 222 -5.91 -18.57 -4.17
C GLN A 222 -4.94 -19.75 -4.30
N SER A 223 -4.09 -20.00 -3.31
CA SER A 223 -3.16 -21.14 -3.30
C SER A 223 -3.91 -22.47 -3.32
N LEU A 224 -4.93 -22.61 -2.46
CA LEU A 224 -5.75 -23.83 -2.43
C LEU A 224 -6.55 -24.01 -3.72
N LYS A 225 -7.19 -22.95 -4.24
CA LYS A 225 -7.89 -22.98 -5.53
C LYS A 225 -6.98 -23.41 -6.68
N LEU A 226 -5.74 -22.91 -6.72
CA LEU A 226 -4.77 -23.27 -7.74
C LEU A 226 -4.38 -24.75 -7.62
N ALA A 227 -4.08 -25.23 -6.40
CA ALA A 227 -3.68 -26.61 -6.16
C ALA A 227 -4.80 -27.61 -6.48
N THR A 228 -6.06 -27.27 -6.19
CA THR A 228 -7.21 -28.14 -6.50
C THR A 228 -7.52 -28.27 -7.98
N ARG A 229 -6.98 -27.40 -8.86
CA ARG A 229 -7.23 -27.49 -10.31
C ARG A 229 -6.76 -28.80 -10.92
N ALA A 230 -5.71 -29.41 -10.35
CA ALA A 230 -5.18 -30.69 -10.84
C ALA A 230 -6.16 -31.86 -10.64
N TYR A 231 -7.19 -31.71 -9.81
CA TYR A 231 -8.18 -32.75 -9.52
C TYR A 231 -9.50 -32.55 -10.28
N VAL A 232 -9.56 -31.57 -11.19
CA VAL A 232 -10.73 -31.39 -12.05
C VAL A 232 -10.77 -32.57 -13.03
N PHE A 233 -11.91 -33.26 -13.11
CA PHE A 233 -12.13 -34.50 -13.86
C PHE A 233 -11.52 -35.78 -13.26
N GLU A 234 -10.94 -35.72 -12.06
CA GLU A 234 -10.59 -36.94 -11.31
C GLU A 234 -11.86 -37.60 -10.73
N PRO A 235 -11.84 -38.91 -10.44
CA PRO A 235 -12.94 -39.60 -9.78
C PRO A 235 -13.36 -38.89 -8.47
N ASN A 236 -14.64 -38.58 -8.31
CA ASN A 236 -15.20 -37.97 -7.09
C ASN A 236 -15.45 -39.04 -6.03
N ASP A 237 -14.37 -39.65 -5.53
CA ASP A 237 -14.40 -40.75 -4.57
C ASP A 237 -13.53 -40.48 -3.33
N ALA A 238 -13.61 -41.39 -2.35
CA ALA A 238 -12.88 -41.28 -1.10
C ALA A 238 -11.35 -41.20 -1.28
N GLY A 239 -10.78 -41.82 -2.32
CA GLY A 239 -9.34 -41.76 -2.59
C GLY A 239 -8.89 -40.37 -2.98
N THR A 240 -9.62 -39.73 -3.89
CA THR A 240 -9.39 -38.34 -4.30
C THR A 240 -9.61 -37.39 -3.11
N TRP A 241 -10.65 -37.60 -2.31
CA TRP A 241 -10.94 -36.76 -1.14
C TRP A 241 -9.82 -36.78 -0.10
N VAL A 242 -9.29 -37.97 0.23
CA VAL A 242 -8.17 -38.11 1.17
C VAL A 242 -6.93 -37.42 0.63
N THR A 243 -6.66 -37.54 -0.67
CA THR A 243 -5.50 -36.90 -1.31
C THR A 243 -5.59 -35.38 -1.22
N ILE A 244 -6.73 -34.80 -1.61
CA ILE A 244 -6.95 -33.35 -1.56
C ILE A 244 -6.86 -32.85 -0.11
N THR A 245 -7.53 -33.53 0.82
CA THR A 245 -7.55 -33.15 2.23
C THR A 245 -6.14 -33.19 2.84
N SER A 246 -5.33 -34.21 2.51
CA SER A 246 -3.95 -34.34 2.99
C SER A 246 -3.05 -33.21 2.48
N MET A 247 -3.20 -32.86 1.19
CA MET A 247 -2.46 -31.76 0.56
C MET A 247 -2.80 -30.40 1.19
N MET A 248 -4.09 -30.12 1.42
CA MET A 248 -4.53 -28.89 2.10
C MET A 248 -4.04 -28.83 3.55
N ASN A 249 -4.15 -29.94 4.28
CA ASN A 249 -3.67 -30.03 5.66
C ASN A 249 -2.16 -29.79 5.74
N ASN A 250 -1.36 -30.36 4.82
CA ASN A 250 0.09 -30.12 4.80
C ASN A 250 0.42 -28.64 4.56
N PHE A 251 -0.27 -27.99 3.62
CA PHE A 251 -0.09 -26.57 3.34
C PHE A 251 -0.41 -25.70 4.57
N LEU A 252 -1.58 -25.90 5.19
CA LEU A 252 -2.01 -25.12 6.35
C LEU A 252 -1.14 -25.42 7.59
N TYR A 253 -0.68 -26.66 7.76
CA TYR A 253 0.27 -27.02 8.80
C TYR A 253 1.60 -26.25 8.68
N ASN A 254 2.13 -26.14 7.46
CA ASN A 254 3.35 -25.39 7.20
C ASN A 254 3.17 -23.89 7.49
N LEU A 255 2.01 -23.32 7.16
CA LEU A 255 1.66 -21.94 7.51
C LEU A 255 1.53 -21.74 9.03
N TRP A 256 0.89 -22.67 9.74
CA TRP A 256 0.79 -22.65 11.20
C TRP A 256 2.17 -22.71 11.86
N LYS A 257 3.06 -23.61 11.39
CA LYS A 257 4.45 -23.69 11.87
C LYS A 257 5.25 -22.42 11.66
N GLN A 258 4.94 -21.65 10.61
CA GLN A 258 5.56 -20.35 10.34
C GLN A 258 4.93 -19.19 11.13
N GLY A 259 3.93 -19.47 11.98
CA GLY A 259 3.24 -18.47 12.80
C GLY A 259 2.20 -17.65 12.04
N ALA A 260 1.72 -18.13 10.88
CA ALA A 260 0.68 -17.46 10.11
C ALA A 260 -0.72 -17.62 10.73
N LEU A 261 -0.95 -18.78 11.34
CA LEU A 261 -2.21 -19.18 11.93
C LEU A 261 -2.10 -19.21 13.46
N ALA A 262 -3.15 -18.77 14.14
CA ALA A 262 -3.24 -18.70 15.59
C ALA A 262 -3.81 -20.00 16.17
N GLY A 263 -3.18 -20.53 17.21
CA GLY A 263 -3.62 -21.74 17.90
C GLY A 263 -2.43 -22.47 18.51
N ALA A 264 -2.58 -23.03 19.71
CA ALA A 264 -1.51 -23.79 20.36
C ALA A 264 -1.27 -25.15 19.71
N ALA A 265 -2.27 -25.67 18.99
CA ALA A 265 -2.23 -26.90 18.22
C ALA A 265 -2.88 -26.70 16.83
N PRO A 266 -2.52 -27.50 15.81
CA PRO A 266 -3.07 -27.37 14.45
C PRO A 266 -4.60 -27.38 14.39
N GLU A 267 -5.25 -28.19 15.22
CA GLU A 267 -6.70 -28.38 15.26
C GLU A 267 -7.45 -27.15 15.80
N GLN A 268 -6.74 -26.25 16.49
CA GLN A 268 -7.25 -24.94 16.90
C GLN A 268 -7.02 -23.87 15.84
N ALA A 269 -6.08 -24.10 14.93
CA ALA A 269 -5.62 -23.12 13.95
C ALA A 269 -6.33 -23.23 12.60
N TYR A 270 -6.69 -24.44 12.18
CA TYR A 270 -7.43 -24.68 10.95
C TYR A 270 -8.21 -25.99 10.97
N ASP A 271 -9.19 -26.09 10.08
CA ASP A 271 -10.05 -27.26 9.90
C ASP A 271 -10.37 -27.42 8.40
N VAL A 272 -10.09 -28.59 7.84
CA VAL A 272 -10.34 -28.94 6.44
C VAL A 272 -11.31 -30.12 6.41
N GLN A 273 -12.47 -29.90 5.80
CA GLN A 273 -13.53 -30.90 5.69
C GLN A 273 -13.84 -31.18 4.23
N LEU A 274 -13.83 -32.46 3.87
CA LEU A 274 -14.21 -32.96 2.56
C LEU A 274 -14.68 -34.42 2.70
N GLY A 275 -15.93 -34.69 2.30
CA GLY A 275 -16.45 -36.05 2.22
C GLY A 275 -17.97 -36.13 2.23
N LEU A 276 -18.49 -37.30 1.86
CA LEU A 276 -19.92 -37.61 1.95
C LEU A 276 -20.39 -37.61 3.42
N GLY A 277 -21.44 -36.85 3.71
CA GLY A 277 -21.97 -36.68 5.06
C GLY A 277 -21.21 -35.66 5.92
N ALA A 278 -20.05 -35.17 5.46
CA ALA A 278 -19.31 -34.08 6.08
C ALA A 278 -19.61 -32.73 5.39
N THR A 279 -19.31 -32.65 4.09
CA THR A 279 -19.51 -31.44 3.28
C THR A 279 -20.36 -31.65 2.04
N MET A 280 -20.57 -32.92 1.64
CA MET A 280 -21.30 -33.30 0.43
C MET A 280 -22.47 -34.23 0.77
N THR A 281 -23.52 -34.13 -0.03
CA THR A 281 -24.65 -35.06 -0.06
C THR A 281 -24.47 -36.08 -1.20
N PRO A 282 -25.24 -37.19 -1.24
CA PRO A 282 -25.23 -38.10 -2.38
C PRO A 282 -25.56 -37.39 -3.71
N ASN A 283 -26.45 -36.40 -3.67
CA ASN A 283 -26.81 -35.62 -4.87
C ASN A 283 -25.63 -34.77 -5.36
N ASP A 284 -24.83 -34.18 -4.47
CA ASP A 284 -23.62 -33.45 -4.89
C ASP A 284 -22.66 -34.39 -5.66
N ILE A 285 -22.55 -35.66 -5.26
CA ILE A 285 -21.72 -36.65 -5.98
C ILE A 285 -22.30 -36.96 -7.37
N LEU A 286 -23.61 -37.18 -7.47
CA LEU A 286 -24.29 -37.45 -8.74
C LEU A 286 -24.20 -36.25 -9.70
N ASP A 287 -24.26 -35.03 -9.17
CA ASP A 287 -24.13 -33.78 -9.92
C ASP A 287 -22.66 -33.44 -10.26
N GLY A 288 -21.70 -34.26 -9.82
CA GLY A 288 -20.27 -34.05 -10.04
C GLY A 288 -19.68 -32.87 -9.25
N ILE A 289 -20.35 -32.44 -8.17
CA ILE A 289 -19.94 -31.33 -7.32
C ILE A 289 -19.11 -31.86 -6.14
N MET A 290 -17.88 -31.37 -6.03
CA MET A 290 -17.02 -31.59 -4.87
C MET A 290 -17.01 -30.35 -3.97
N ARG A 291 -17.49 -30.49 -2.73
CA ARG A 291 -17.55 -29.37 -1.75
C ARG A 291 -16.47 -29.53 -0.68
N ILE A 292 -15.61 -28.53 -0.58
CA ILE A 292 -14.55 -28.47 0.43
C ILE A 292 -14.84 -27.29 1.35
N THR A 293 -14.79 -27.53 2.66
CA THR A 293 -14.88 -26.46 3.67
C THR A 293 -13.51 -26.29 4.33
N VAL A 294 -12.99 -25.07 4.32
CA VAL A 294 -11.72 -24.72 4.96
C VAL A 294 -11.96 -23.58 5.94
N LYS A 295 -11.59 -23.77 7.21
CA LYS A 295 -11.61 -22.74 8.25
C LYS A 295 -10.19 -22.47 8.70
N VAL A 296 -9.86 -21.20 8.94
CA VAL A 296 -8.53 -20.77 9.40
C VAL A 296 -8.64 -19.68 10.45
N ALA A 297 -7.80 -19.73 11.48
CA ALA A 297 -7.64 -18.69 12.48
C ALA A 297 -6.36 -17.89 12.16
N ILE A 298 -6.51 -16.69 11.60
CA ILE A 298 -5.36 -15.87 11.17
C ILE A 298 -4.85 -15.00 12.34
N VAL A 299 -3.52 -14.87 12.46
CA VAL A 299 -2.90 -14.00 13.46
C VAL A 299 -3.27 -12.52 13.24
N ARG A 300 -3.64 -11.85 14.33
CA ARG A 300 -3.98 -10.42 14.35
C ARG A 300 -2.79 -9.60 14.87
N PRO A 301 -2.56 -8.37 14.37
CA PRO A 301 -1.49 -7.52 14.88
C PRO A 301 -1.82 -6.94 16.26
N ALA A 302 -0.80 -6.76 17.10
CA ALA A 302 -0.90 -5.93 18.30
C ALA A 302 -0.84 -4.45 17.90
N GLU A 303 -1.98 -3.78 17.86
CA GLU A 303 -2.08 -2.37 17.46
C GLU A 303 -1.82 -1.40 18.62
N PHE A 304 -2.20 -1.77 19.85
CA PHE A 304 -2.01 -0.96 21.05
C PHE A 304 -1.23 -1.75 22.09
N ILE A 305 -0.24 -1.12 22.70
CA ILE A 305 0.50 -1.65 23.85
C ILE A 305 0.17 -0.76 25.04
N VAL A 306 -0.48 -1.31 26.05
CA VAL A 306 -0.82 -0.61 27.30
C VAL A 306 0.13 -1.13 28.38
N ILE A 307 1.01 -0.26 28.87
CA ILE A 307 1.90 -0.55 30.00
C ILE A 307 1.30 0.10 31.24
N THR A 308 1.00 -0.72 32.25
CA THR A 308 0.46 -0.24 33.53
C THR A 308 1.59 -0.20 34.55
N PHE A 309 1.85 0.96 35.13
CA PHE A 309 2.81 1.12 36.23
C PHE A 309 2.07 1.09 37.57
N GLN A 310 2.48 0.16 38.44
CA GLN A 310 1.99 0.08 39.81
C GLN A 310 3.19 0.03 40.75
N GLN A 311 3.15 0.83 41.82
CA GLN A 311 4.15 0.72 42.88
C GLN A 311 3.87 -0.57 43.65
N GLN A 312 4.76 -1.54 43.53
CA GLN A 312 4.73 -2.71 44.40
C GLN A 312 5.18 -2.28 45.80
N GLN A 313 4.43 -2.65 46.84
CA GLN A 313 4.90 -2.48 48.21
C GLN A 313 6.23 -3.23 48.39
N GLN A 314 7.16 -2.60 49.10
CA GLN A 314 8.45 -3.18 49.39
C GLN A 314 8.25 -4.56 50.04
N GLN A 315 8.69 -5.60 49.35
CA GLN A 315 8.70 -6.95 49.92
C GLN A 315 9.97 -7.07 50.77
N SER A 316 9.83 -6.68 52.05
CA SER A 316 10.86 -6.57 53.10
C SER A 316 12.00 -5.58 52.86
#